data_AF-A0A1F7G1C3-F1
#
_entry.id   AF-A0A1F7G1C3-F1
#
_cell.length_a   1.000
_cell.length_b   1.000
_cell.length_c   1.000
_cell.angle_alpha   90.00
_cell.angle_beta   90.00
_cell.angle_gamma   90.00
#
_symmetry.space_group_name_H-M   'P 1'
#
loop_
_entity.id
_entity.type
_entity.pdbx_description
1 polymer ?
#
loop_
_entity_poly.entity_id
_entity_poly.type
_entity_poly.pdbx_seq_one_letter_code
_entity_poly.pdbx_strand_id
1 'polypeptide(L)'
;MLNDESAEVRLMAVTSLGGFSQEQTGAMLEELAARQGDSLEIRLNALYALFAQKNRAALENLAGTSSDNLRIAVNAQGLAAMLMPREDGAKKMLKAFVETGSDLVLEAGHYLLEILEPEDIEILITAHASAVNETQREKLIDFLRVFVAKKTGPRLDQARGRLSEAEQKALAILAPAKPLPSAPHQH
;
A
#
# COMPACT_ATOMS: atom_id res chain seq x y z
N MET A 1 -30.54 -8.34 5.93
CA MET A 1 -29.47 -7.35 6.16
C MET A 1 -28.44 -7.33 5.04
N LEU A 2 -27.75 -8.43 4.71
CA LEU A 2 -26.73 -8.40 3.64
C LEU A 2 -27.31 -8.26 2.22
N ASN A 3 -28.59 -8.57 2.04
CA ASN A 3 -29.34 -8.35 0.79
C ASN A 3 -30.45 -7.30 0.98
N ASP A 4 -30.29 -6.45 2.00
CA ASP A 4 -31.24 -5.34 2.21
C ASP A 4 -31.16 -4.35 1.05
N GLU A 5 -32.27 -3.70 0.69
CA GLU A 5 -32.28 -2.71 -0.39
C GLU A 5 -31.42 -1.49 -0.02
N SER A 6 -31.37 -1.14 1.27
CA SER A 6 -30.56 -0.04 1.78
C SER A 6 -29.07 -0.39 1.79
N ALA A 7 -28.27 0.40 1.08
CA ALA A 7 -26.82 0.28 1.07
C ALA A 7 -26.19 0.50 2.46
N GLU A 8 -26.78 1.37 3.29
CA GLU A 8 -26.32 1.63 4.66
C GLU A 8 -26.51 0.41 5.56
N VAL A 9 -27.63 -0.30 5.42
CA VAL A 9 -27.91 -1.53 6.16
C VAL A 9 -26.95 -2.65 5.72
N ARG A 10 -26.67 -2.74 4.41
CA ARG A 10 -25.65 -3.69 3.90
C ARG A 10 -24.27 -3.36 4.45
N LEU A 11 -23.87 -2.10 4.44
CA LEU A 11 -22.58 -1.64 4.96
C LEU A 11 -22.41 -1.99 6.45
N MET A 12 -23.39 -1.64 7.29
CA MET A 12 -23.38 -1.97 8.72
C MET A 12 -23.30 -3.48 8.96
N ALA A 13 -23.99 -4.28 8.14
CA ALA A 13 -23.93 -5.73 8.21
C ALA A 13 -22.51 -6.24 7.88
N VAL A 14 -21.88 -5.74 6.81
CA VAL A 14 -20.49 -6.12 6.45
C VAL A 14 -19.50 -5.75 7.55
N THR A 15 -19.60 -4.55 8.12
CA THR A 15 -18.74 -4.14 9.25
C THR A 15 -18.92 -5.06 10.45
N SER A 16 -20.16 -5.45 10.76
CA SER A 16 -20.45 -6.34 11.89
C SER A 16 -19.86 -7.74 11.70
N LEU A 17 -19.84 -8.25 10.46
CA LEU A 17 -19.24 -9.55 10.16
C LEU A 17 -17.73 -9.59 10.48
N GLY A 18 -17.02 -8.47 10.35
CA GLY A 18 -15.59 -8.40 10.67
C GLY A 18 -15.25 -8.67 12.14
N GLY A 19 -16.23 -8.59 13.05
CA GLY A 19 -16.06 -8.93 14.47
C GLY A 19 -16.11 -10.43 14.80
N PHE A 20 -16.47 -11.27 13.83
CA PHE A 20 -16.53 -12.73 13.99
C PHE A 20 -15.25 -13.39 13.46
N SER A 21 -15.04 -14.67 13.81
CA SER A 21 -13.86 -15.40 13.33
C SER A 21 -13.92 -15.68 11.82
N GLN A 22 -12.76 -15.94 11.23
CA GLN A 22 -12.63 -16.32 9.82
C GLN A 22 -13.49 -17.55 9.49
N GLU A 23 -13.57 -18.54 10.37
CA GLU A 23 -14.33 -19.78 10.16
C GLU A 23 -15.85 -19.50 10.11
N GLN A 24 -16.30 -18.48 10.83
CA GLN A 24 -17.72 -18.16 10.92
C GLN A 24 -18.20 -17.34 9.72
N THR A 25 -17.39 -16.38 9.25
CA THR A 25 -17.86 -15.35 8.31
C THR A 25 -16.89 -15.05 7.16
N GLY A 26 -15.70 -15.63 7.14
CA GLY A 26 -14.66 -15.33 6.15
C GLY A 26 -15.09 -15.62 4.72
N ALA A 27 -15.73 -16.77 4.46
CA ALA A 27 -16.23 -17.11 3.12
C ALA A 27 -17.33 -16.15 2.64
N MET A 28 -18.19 -15.69 3.56
CA MET A 28 -19.24 -14.72 3.24
C MET A 28 -18.66 -13.35 2.90
N LEU A 29 -17.64 -12.91 3.64
CA LEU A 29 -16.93 -11.66 3.35
C LEU A 29 -16.17 -11.73 2.02
N GLU A 30 -15.57 -12.88 1.70
CA GLU A 30 -14.92 -13.11 0.41
C GLU A 30 -15.93 -13.01 -0.75
N GLU A 31 -17.11 -13.63 -0.60
CA GLU A 31 -18.19 -13.52 -1.57
C GLU A 31 -18.66 -12.06 -1.75
N LEU A 32 -18.86 -11.33 -0.63
CA LEU A 32 -19.29 -9.93 -0.65
C LEU A 32 -18.26 -9.03 -1.34
N ALA A 33 -16.97 -9.24 -1.11
CA ALA A 33 -15.92 -8.48 -1.79
C ALA A 33 -15.88 -8.75 -3.31
N ALA A 34 -16.21 -9.98 -3.73
CA ALA A 34 -16.27 -10.37 -5.13
C ALA A 34 -17.58 -9.96 -5.85
N ARG A 35 -18.65 -9.65 -5.12
CA ARG A 35 -19.98 -9.44 -5.68
C ARG A 35 -20.08 -8.14 -6.50
N GLN A 36 -20.14 -8.27 -7.82
CA GLN A 36 -20.18 -7.12 -8.75
C GLN A 36 -21.42 -6.24 -8.64
N GLY A 37 -22.53 -6.78 -8.13
CA GLY A 37 -23.77 -6.03 -7.90
C GLY A 37 -23.72 -5.10 -6.68
N ASP A 38 -22.73 -5.26 -5.80
CA ASP A 38 -22.56 -4.38 -4.64
C ASP A 38 -21.71 -3.15 -4.98
N SER A 39 -21.94 -2.07 -4.24
CA SER A 39 -21.15 -0.84 -4.40
C SER A 39 -19.68 -1.09 -4.06
N LEU A 40 -18.79 -0.29 -4.67
CA LEU A 40 -17.36 -0.35 -4.36
C LEU A 40 -17.10 -0.21 -2.85
N GLU A 41 -17.85 0.63 -2.16
CA GLU A 41 -17.74 0.84 -0.72
C GLU A 41 -18.03 -0.44 0.09
N ILE A 42 -19.11 -1.15 -0.20
CA ILE A 42 -19.45 -2.41 0.47
C ILE A 42 -18.34 -3.43 0.25
N ARG A 43 -17.86 -3.53 -0.99
CA ARG A 43 -16.81 -4.48 -1.36
C ARG A 43 -15.48 -4.15 -0.67
N LEU A 44 -15.09 -2.88 -0.59
CA LEU A 44 -13.90 -2.45 0.16
C LEU A 44 -14.05 -2.72 1.66
N ASN A 45 -15.22 -2.49 2.25
CA ASN A 45 -15.47 -2.81 3.65
C ASN A 45 -15.36 -4.32 3.92
N ALA A 46 -15.78 -5.16 2.97
CA ALA A 46 -15.60 -6.59 3.08
C ALA A 46 -14.11 -6.98 3.08
N LEU A 47 -13.26 -6.31 2.27
CA LEU A 47 -11.81 -6.50 2.32
C LEU A 47 -11.22 -6.11 3.69
N TYR A 48 -11.64 -4.96 4.25
CA TYR A 48 -11.17 -4.53 5.57
C TYR A 48 -11.62 -5.47 6.69
N ALA A 49 -12.83 -6.03 6.59
CA ALA A 49 -13.30 -7.06 7.51
C ALA A 49 -12.47 -8.35 7.40
N LEU A 50 -12.14 -8.81 6.19
CA LEU A 50 -11.21 -9.94 5.99
C LEU A 50 -9.82 -9.66 6.58
N PHE A 51 -9.33 -8.44 6.43
CA PHE A 51 -8.06 -8.01 7.02
C PHE A 51 -8.11 -8.01 8.56
N ALA A 52 -9.21 -7.53 9.15
CA ALA A 52 -9.42 -7.56 10.60
C ALA A 52 -9.42 -9.01 11.14
N GLN A 53 -9.98 -9.95 10.37
CA GLN A 53 -9.96 -11.38 10.66
C GLN A 53 -8.61 -12.06 10.44
N LYS A 54 -7.61 -11.34 9.92
CA LYS A 54 -6.31 -11.91 9.49
C LYS A 54 -6.46 -12.99 8.41
N ASN A 55 -7.53 -12.94 7.61
CA ASN A 55 -7.81 -13.89 6.54
C ASN A 55 -7.00 -13.56 5.28
N ARG A 56 -5.68 -13.81 5.33
CA ARG A 56 -4.76 -13.58 4.21
C ARG A 56 -5.15 -14.38 2.96
N ALA A 57 -5.63 -15.61 3.13
CA ALA A 57 -5.95 -16.50 2.01
C ALA A 57 -7.08 -15.91 1.13
N ALA A 58 -8.17 -15.45 1.73
CA ALA A 58 -9.26 -14.81 0.98
C ALA A 58 -8.82 -13.53 0.27
N LEU A 59 -7.98 -12.71 0.92
CA LEU A 59 -7.43 -11.50 0.30
C LEU A 59 -6.53 -11.83 -0.90
N GLU A 60 -5.73 -12.90 -0.83
CA GLU A 60 -4.92 -13.37 -1.95
C GLU A 60 -5.78 -13.91 -3.10
N ASN A 61 -6.85 -14.65 -2.80
CA ASN A 61 -7.80 -15.10 -3.80
C ASN A 61 -8.44 -13.93 -4.53
N LEU A 62 -8.92 -12.92 -3.80
CA LEU A 62 -9.56 -11.73 -4.37
C LEU A 62 -8.61 -10.89 -5.21
N ALA A 63 -7.33 -10.81 -4.81
CA ALA A 63 -6.28 -10.15 -5.60
C ALA A 63 -6.05 -10.86 -6.95
N GLY A 64 -6.14 -12.19 -7.00
CA GLY A 64 -5.92 -12.98 -8.21
C GLY A 64 -7.12 -13.13 -9.13
N THR A 65 -8.34 -12.97 -8.63
CA THR A 65 -9.60 -13.27 -9.35
C THR A 65 -10.35 -12.04 -9.83
N SER A 66 -10.05 -10.85 -9.31
CA SER A 66 -10.82 -9.62 -9.59
C SER A 66 -10.38 -8.91 -10.88
N SER A 67 -10.33 -9.61 -12.03
CA SER A 67 -10.04 -8.97 -13.33
C SER A 67 -10.99 -7.84 -13.68
N ASP A 68 -12.22 -7.91 -13.15
CA ASP A 68 -13.30 -6.98 -13.49
C ASP A 68 -13.31 -5.72 -12.60
N ASN A 69 -12.51 -5.69 -11.53
CA ASN A 69 -12.35 -4.51 -10.70
C ASN A 69 -10.93 -4.43 -10.13
N LEU A 70 -10.05 -3.81 -10.92
CA LEU A 70 -8.63 -3.61 -10.58
C LEU A 70 -8.43 -2.91 -9.24
N ARG A 71 -9.36 -2.05 -8.81
CA ARG A 71 -9.26 -1.35 -7.52
C ARG A 71 -9.46 -2.31 -6.35
N ILE A 72 -10.44 -3.23 -6.42
CA ILE A 72 -10.60 -4.31 -5.43
C ILE A 72 -9.36 -5.20 -5.40
N ALA A 73 -8.82 -5.57 -6.57
CA ALA A 73 -7.62 -6.39 -6.66
C ALA A 73 -6.41 -5.75 -5.95
N VAL A 74 -6.13 -4.47 -6.23
CA VAL A 74 -5.01 -3.73 -5.61
C VAL A 74 -5.19 -3.59 -4.10
N ASN A 75 -6.41 -3.29 -3.62
CA ASN A 75 -6.66 -3.19 -2.18
C ASN A 75 -6.52 -4.56 -1.49
N ALA A 76 -7.05 -5.64 -2.10
CA ALA A 76 -6.91 -6.98 -1.57
C ALA A 76 -5.43 -7.41 -1.51
N GLN A 77 -4.64 -7.09 -2.55
CA GLN A 77 -3.22 -7.35 -2.60
C GLN A 77 -2.45 -6.59 -1.52
N GLY A 78 -2.75 -5.29 -1.33
CA GLY A 78 -2.14 -4.46 -0.29
C GLY A 78 -2.43 -4.99 1.12
N LEU A 79 -3.70 -5.29 1.41
CA LEU A 79 -4.12 -5.84 2.69
C LEU A 79 -3.51 -7.24 2.94
N ALA A 80 -3.43 -8.10 1.91
CA ALA A 80 -2.76 -9.39 2.02
C ALA A 80 -1.28 -9.22 2.35
N ALA A 81 -0.58 -8.28 1.70
CA ALA A 81 0.83 -7.99 1.94
C ALA A 81 1.07 -7.48 3.37
N MET A 82 0.16 -6.69 3.93
CA MET A 82 0.23 -6.24 5.34
C MET A 82 0.05 -7.38 6.36
N LEU A 83 -0.48 -8.53 5.96
CA LEU A 83 -0.60 -9.73 6.81
C LEU A 83 0.59 -10.69 6.67
N MET A 84 1.53 -10.41 5.77
CA MET A 84 2.74 -11.21 5.58
C MET A 84 3.83 -10.83 6.59
N PRO A 85 4.88 -11.68 6.74
CA PRO A 85 6.16 -11.19 7.25
C PRO A 85 6.57 -9.93 6.49
N ARG A 86 7.00 -8.90 7.23
CA ARG A 86 7.22 -7.55 6.71
C ARG A 86 8.04 -7.50 5.42
N GLU A 87 9.15 -8.23 5.36
CA GLU A 87 10.03 -8.27 4.18
C GLU A 87 9.33 -8.87 2.96
N ASP A 88 8.55 -9.93 3.15
CA ASP A 88 7.82 -10.59 2.08
C ASP A 88 6.68 -9.71 1.58
N GLY A 89 5.96 -9.07 2.51
CA GLY A 89 4.93 -8.08 2.20
C GLY A 89 5.50 -6.89 1.41
N ALA A 90 6.64 -6.34 1.83
CA ALA A 90 7.30 -5.23 1.16
C ALA A 90 7.71 -5.61 -0.28
N LYS A 91 8.34 -6.78 -0.47
CA LYS A 91 8.73 -7.27 -1.80
C LYS A 91 7.52 -7.50 -2.70
N LYS A 92 6.47 -8.15 -2.18
CA LYS A 92 5.24 -8.43 -2.93
C LYS A 92 4.52 -7.14 -3.33
N MET A 93 4.44 -6.17 -2.42
CA MET A 93 3.77 -4.89 -2.68
C MET A 93 4.60 -3.97 -3.59
N LEU A 94 5.93 -3.99 -3.48
CA LEU A 94 6.80 -3.23 -4.38
C LEU A 94 6.66 -3.72 -5.83
N LYS A 95 6.65 -5.04 -6.03
CA LYS A 95 6.37 -5.63 -7.34
C LYS A 95 5.01 -5.17 -7.87
N ALA A 96 3.98 -5.26 -7.04
CA ALA A 96 2.63 -4.80 -7.38
C ALA A 96 2.62 -3.34 -7.82
N PHE A 97 3.23 -2.46 -7.04
CA PHE A 97 3.31 -1.02 -7.30
C PHE A 97 3.96 -0.72 -8.65
N VAL A 98 5.07 -1.39 -8.95
CA VAL A 98 5.78 -1.24 -10.23
C VAL A 98 4.91 -1.67 -11.41
N GLU A 99 4.17 -2.78 -11.26
CA GLU A 99 3.30 -3.37 -12.29
C GLU A 99 1.92 -2.67 -12.42
N THR A 100 1.48 -1.93 -11.40
CA THR A 100 0.16 -1.29 -11.35
C THR A 100 0.03 -0.16 -12.39
N GLY A 101 -1.14 -0.02 -13.02
CA GLY A 101 -1.43 1.09 -13.94
C GLY A 101 -1.44 2.47 -13.26
N SER A 102 -1.35 3.55 -14.05
CA SER A 102 -1.35 4.94 -13.54
C SER A 102 -2.54 5.24 -12.62
N ASP A 103 -3.70 4.69 -12.93
CA ASP A 103 -4.97 5.05 -12.28
C ASP A 103 -5.10 4.49 -10.85
N LEU A 104 -4.23 3.54 -10.48
CA LEU A 104 -4.24 2.87 -9.18
C LEU A 104 -2.90 3.01 -8.45
N VAL A 105 -2.01 3.86 -8.97
CA VAL A 105 -0.66 4.04 -8.43
C VAL A 105 -0.69 4.65 -7.03
N LEU A 106 -1.67 5.51 -6.74
CA LEU A 106 -1.82 6.13 -5.43
C LEU A 106 -2.27 5.11 -4.38
N GLU A 107 -3.24 4.26 -4.72
CA GLU A 107 -3.68 3.15 -3.86
C GLU A 107 -2.55 2.17 -3.60
N ALA A 108 -1.86 1.71 -4.64
CA ALA A 108 -0.73 0.80 -4.47
C ALA A 108 0.41 1.45 -3.67
N GLY A 109 0.67 2.74 -3.91
CA GLY A 109 1.67 3.52 -3.19
C GLY A 109 1.34 3.67 -1.71
N HIS A 110 0.06 3.84 -1.35
CA HIS A 110 -0.37 3.92 0.05
C HIS A 110 0.04 2.67 0.84
N TYR A 111 -0.31 1.48 0.34
CA TYR A 111 0.06 0.22 1.00
C TYR A 111 1.57 0.00 1.05
N LEU A 112 2.27 0.31 -0.03
CA LEU A 112 3.73 0.18 -0.07
C LEU A 112 4.39 1.08 0.97
N LEU A 113 3.93 2.33 1.10
CA LEU A 113 4.46 3.29 2.08
C LEU A 113 4.19 2.86 3.53
N GLU A 114 3.04 2.24 3.77
CA GLU A 114 2.66 1.73 5.09
C GLU A 114 3.56 0.55 5.51
N ILE A 115 3.86 -0.36 4.58
CA ILE A 115 4.66 -1.57 4.85
C ILE A 115 6.16 -1.26 4.99
N LEU A 116 6.69 -0.31 4.21
CA LEU A 116 8.12 -0.04 4.18
C LEU A 116 8.60 0.70 5.43
N GLU A 117 9.75 0.29 5.92
CA GLU A 117 10.50 0.94 6.99
C GLU A 117 11.65 1.77 6.39
N PRO A 118 12.18 2.77 7.11
CA PRO A 118 13.31 3.58 6.64
C PRO A 118 14.51 2.79 6.10
N GLU A 119 14.77 1.62 6.67
CA GLU A 119 15.88 0.74 6.29
C GLU A 119 15.69 0.10 4.91
N ASP A 120 14.47 0.08 4.35
CA ASP A 120 14.18 -0.49 3.04
C ASP A 120 14.51 0.45 1.86
N ILE A 121 15.11 1.62 2.13
CA ILE A 121 15.51 2.57 1.09
C ILE A 121 16.39 1.94 0.00
N GLU A 122 17.24 0.98 0.37
CA GLU A 122 18.11 0.26 -0.56
C GLU A 122 17.32 -0.61 -1.55
N ILE A 123 16.22 -1.22 -1.10
CA ILE A 123 15.34 -2.02 -1.95
C ILE A 123 14.66 -1.12 -3.00
N LEU A 124 14.26 0.10 -2.60
CA LEU A 124 13.66 1.08 -3.52
C LEU A 124 14.67 1.58 -4.58
N ILE A 125 15.91 1.85 -4.16
CA ILE A 125 16.99 2.23 -5.08
C ILE A 125 17.28 1.11 -6.07
N THR A 126 17.36 -0.13 -5.58
CA THR A 126 17.59 -1.32 -6.40
C THR A 126 16.46 -1.53 -7.41
N ALA A 127 15.21 -1.36 -6.99
CA ALA A 127 14.06 -1.45 -7.87
C ALA A 127 14.07 -0.36 -8.96
N HIS A 128 14.45 0.88 -8.62
CA HIS A 128 14.60 1.95 -9.59
C HIS A 128 15.70 1.65 -10.62
N ALA A 129 16.86 1.17 -10.16
CA ALA A 129 17.98 0.80 -11.03
C ALA A 129 17.62 -0.35 -11.98
N SER A 130 16.75 -1.27 -11.53
CA SER A 130 16.31 -2.44 -12.28
C SER A 130 15.03 -2.23 -13.11
N ALA A 131 14.46 -1.01 -13.09
CA ALA A 131 13.22 -0.71 -13.79
C ALA A 131 13.39 -0.87 -15.31
N VAL A 132 12.41 -1.51 -15.96
CA VAL A 132 12.54 -1.94 -17.36
C VAL A 132 12.18 -0.85 -18.38
N ASN A 133 11.49 0.21 -17.96
CA ASN A 133 11.08 1.32 -18.82
C ASN A 133 11.04 2.65 -18.05
N GLU A 134 10.94 3.78 -18.77
CA GLU A 134 10.88 5.13 -18.17
C GLU A 134 9.69 5.31 -17.23
N THR A 135 8.50 4.82 -17.61
CA THR A 135 7.30 4.92 -16.78
C THR A 135 7.47 4.32 -15.39
N GLN A 136 8.12 3.15 -15.29
CA GLN A 136 8.44 2.53 -14.00
C GLN A 136 9.50 3.32 -13.23
N ARG A 137 10.53 3.84 -13.92
CA ARG A 137 11.57 4.68 -13.28
C ARG A 137 10.96 5.94 -12.68
N GLU A 138 10.16 6.67 -13.44
CA GLU A 138 9.47 7.89 -12.99
C GLU A 138 8.58 7.61 -11.79
N LYS A 139 7.76 6.56 -11.88
CA LYS A 139 6.92 6.10 -10.78
C LYS A 139 7.72 5.83 -9.49
N LEU A 140 8.84 5.12 -9.60
CA LEU A 140 9.70 4.81 -8.46
C LEU A 140 10.42 6.06 -7.91
N ILE A 141 10.83 6.99 -8.77
CA ILE A 141 11.39 8.29 -8.36
C ILE A 141 10.36 9.09 -7.56
N ASP A 142 9.13 9.19 -8.05
CA ASP A 142 8.06 9.92 -7.36
C ASP A 142 7.71 9.27 -6.02
N PHE A 143 7.66 7.94 -5.99
CA PHE A 143 7.50 7.21 -4.74
C PHE A 143 8.65 7.44 -3.76
N LEU A 144 9.91 7.39 -4.24
CA LEU A 144 11.10 7.66 -3.42
C LEU A 144 11.05 9.04 -2.79
N ARG A 145 10.60 10.08 -3.51
CA ARG A 145 10.40 11.43 -2.96
C ARG A 145 9.41 11.42 -1.80
N VAL A 146 8.25 10.78 -1.99
CA VAL A 146 7.22 10.66 -0.95
C VAL A 146 7.74 9.86 0.25
N PHE A 147 8.41 8.75 0.00
CA PHE A 147 8.98 7.89 1.03
C PHE A 147 9.99 8.64 1.90
N VAL A 148 10.98 9.31 1.29
CA VAL A 148 12.00 10.08 2.02
C VAL A 148 11.36 11.18 2.86
N ALA A 149 10.40 11.92 2.28
CA ALA A 149 9.70 12.97 3.00
C ALA A 149 8.89 12.43 4.20
N LYS A 150 8.20 11.29 4.02
CA LYS A 150 7.34 10.69 5.05
C LYS A 150 8.09 9.92 6.13
N LYS A 151 9.25 9.35 5.81
CA LYS A 151 10.07 8.54 6.72
C LYS A 151 11.28 9.30 7.28
N THR A 152 11.30 10.64 7.14
CA THR A 152 12.38 11.49 7.67
C THR A 152 12.59 11.28 9.17
N GLY A 153 13.83 11.10 9.59
CA GLY A 153 14.22 10.93 10.99
C GLY A 153 15.50 10.10 11.17
N PRO A 154 15.91 9.83 12.41
CA PRO A 154 17.20 9.20 12.71
C PRO A 154 17.40 7.84 12.06
N ARG A 155 16.33 7.05 11.94
CA ARG A 155 16.37 5.73 11.29
C ARG A 155 16.70 5.84 9.80
N LEU A 156 16.06 6.78 9.10
CA LEU A 156 16.37 7.03 7.69
C LEU A 156 17.77 7.60 7.52
N ASP A 157 18.20 8.51 8.40
CA ASP A 157 19.56 9.05 8.35
C ASP A 157 20.62 7.96 8.54
N GLN A 158 20.39 7.04 9.48
CA GLN A 158 21.26 5.88 9.70
C GLN A 158 21.25 4.94 8.50
N ALA A 159 20.09 4.65 7.91
CA ALA A 159 19.98 3.82 6.71
C ALA A 159 20.74 4.45 5.53
N ARG A 160 20.58 5.77 5.33
CA ARG A 160 21.29 6.53 4.30
C ARG A 160 22.81 6.49 4.48
N GLY A 161 23.30 6.51 5.72
CA GLY A 161 24.74 6.42 6.01
C GLY A 161 25.39 5.10 5.56
N ARG A 162 24.60 4.07 5.27
CA ARG A 162 25.08 2.77 4.74
C ARG A 162 25.15 2.73 3.21
N LEU A 163 24.54 3.70 2.53
CA LEU A 163 24.53 3.79 1.07
C LEU A 163 25.85 4.36 0.54
N SER A 164 26.12 4.15 -0.75
CA SER A 164 27.28 4.77 -1.42
C SER A 164 27.17 6.31 -1.46
N GLU A 165 28.30 7.00 -1.63
CA GLU A 165 28.30 8.48 -1.72
C GLU A 165 27.41 9.00 -2.86
N ALA A 166 27.37 8.28 -3.99
CA ALA A 166 26.54 8.62 -5.13
C ALA A 166 25.04 8.54 -4.80
N GLU A 167 24.61 7.46 -4.14
CA GLU A 167 23.22 7.27 -3.71
C GLU A 167 22.82 8.27 -2.64
N GLN A 168 23.71 8.57 -1.68
CA GLN A 168 23.47 9.59 -0.68
C GLN A 168 23.23 10.97 -1.31
N LYS A 169 24.04 11.34 -2.31
CA LYS A 169 23.87 12.58 -3.08
C LYS A 169 22.56 12.59 -3.87
N ALA A 170 22.24 11.49 -4.55
CA ALA A 170 20.98 11.36 -5.29
C ALA A 170 19.75 11.53 -4.38
N LEU A 171 19.74 10.88 -3.21
CA LEU A 171 18.67 11.05 -2.23
C LEU A 171 18.57 12.48 -1.67
N ALA A 172 19.71 13.17 -1.53
CA ALA A 172 19.70 14.57 -1.08
C ALA A 172 19.02 15.51 -2.09
N ILE A 173 19.08 15.19 -3.39
CA ILE A 173 18.37 15.93 -4.44
C ILE A 173 16.85 15.64 -4.40
N LEU A 174 16.47 14.42 -4.00
CA LEU A 174 15.06 14.00 -3.91
C LEU A 174 14.35 14.50 -2.64
N ALA A 175 15.09 14.79 -1.57
CA ALA A 175 14.52 15.31 -0.33
C ALA A 175 13.98 16.74 -0.53
N PRO A 176 12.82 17.10 0.05
CA PRO A 176 12.37 18.48 0.05
C PRO A 176 13.46 19.34 0.71
N ALA A 177 13.85 20.43 0.06
CA ALA A 177 14.89 21.32 0.55
C ALA A 177 14.63 21.65 2.03
N LYS A 178 15.61 21.41 2.91
CA LYS A 178 15.57 21.92 4.29
C LYS A 178 15.22 23.41 4.20
N PRO A 179 14.22 23.91 4.95
CA PRO A 179 14.04 25.35 5.04
C PRO A 179 15.36 25.94 5.52
N LEU A 180 15.87 26.92 4.76
CA LEU A 180 17.07 27.68 5.11
C LEU A 180 16.89 28.19 6.54
N PRO A 181 17.94 28.13 7.39
CA PRO A 181 17.87 28.75 8.70
C PRO A 181 17.53 30.23 8.51
N SER A 182 16.38 30.63 9.03
CA SER A 182 15.95 32.04 9.06
C SER A 182 17.07 32.86 9.69
N ALA A 183 17.60 33.81 8.91
CA ALA A 183 18.66 34.69 9.34
C ALA A 183 18.28 35.35 10.69
N PRO A 184 19.24 35.51 11.63
CA PRO A 184 18.94 36.13 12.91
C PRO A 184 18.50 37.58 12.67
N HIS A 185 17.28 37.90 13.09
CA HIS A 185 16.80 39.27 13.16
C HIS A 185 17.71 40.05 14.11
N GLN A 186 18.52 40.95 13.56
CA GLN A 186 19.20 41.98 14.32
C GLN A 186 18.18 43.08 14.63
N HIS A 187 17.90 43.27 15.92
CA HIS A 187 17.22 44.46 16.45
C HIS A 187 18.26 45.48 16.88
#